data_AF-A0A0R0EST5-F1
#
_entry.id   AF-A0A0R0EST5-F1
#
_cell.length_a   1.000
_cell.length_b   1.000
_cell.length_c   1.000
_cell.angle_alpha   90.00
_cell.angle_beta   90.00
_cell.angle_gamma   90.00
#
_symmetry.space_group_name_H-M   'P 1'
#
loop_
_entity.id
_entity.type
_entity.pdbx_description
1 polymer ?
#
loop_
_entity_poly.entity_id
_entity_poly.type
_entity_poly.pdbx_seq_one_letter_code
_entity_poly.pdbx_strand_id
1 'polypeptide(L)'
;MLVLAWLFHSQALNPWLASPTRKTNNDITSIAINNGRVKCMHVWQPIGKKFETLSYLPNLDDAQLAKEVEYLLRNGWIPCLEFELEHGFVYREHNRSPRYYDGRY
;
A
#
# COMPACT_ATOMS: atom_id res chain seq x y z
N MET A 1 12.50 -12.56 4.00
CA MET A 1 13.26 -12.64 2.74
C MET A 1 12.27 -12.47 1.58
N LEU A 2 12.04 -11.24 1.10
CA LEU A 2 11.11 -10.97 -0.01
C LEU A 2 11.84 -10.11 -1.05
N VAL A 3 12.26 -10.77 -2.13
CA VAL A 3 12.75 -10.12 -3.35
C VAL A 3 11.51 -9.69 -4.14
N LEU A 4 11.09 -8.45 -3.95
CA LEU A 4 10.31 -7.72 -4.96
C LEU A 4 10.93 -6.33 -5.12
N ALA A 5 12.15 -6.34 -5.66
CA ALA A 5 12.79 -5.17 -6.24
C ALA A 5 12.59 -5.26 -7.75
N TRP A 6 12.14 -4.16 -8.35
CA TRP A 6 12.07 -3.87 -9.80
C TRP A 6 10.92 -4.50 -10.59
N LEU A 7 9.81 -3.75 -10.73
CA LEU A 7 9.34 -3.26 -12.03
C LEU A 7 8.12 -2.35 -11.83
N PHE A 8 8.40 -1.04 -11.78
CA PHE A 8 7.44 0.04 -11.96
C PHE A 8 6.96 -0.01 -13.44
N HIS A 9 6.11 -0.97 -13.79
CA HIS A 9 5.34 -0.96 -15.03
C HIS A 9 3.96 -0.38 -14.74
N SER A 10 3.87 0.94 -14.91
CA SER A 10 2.75 1.68 -15.48
C SER A 10 1.41 0.91 -15.59
N GLN A 11 0.62 0.95 -14.52
CA GLN A 11 -0.85 0.90 -14.60
C GLN A 11 -1.34 2.06 -13.75
N ALA A 12 -1.31 3.25 -14.37
CA ALA A 12 -2.09 4.38 -13.92
C ALA A 12 -3.58 4.03 -14.10
N LEU A 13 -4.25 3.64 -13.03
CA LEU A 13 -5.70 3.77 -12.91
C LEU A 13 -5.97 4.83 -11.85
N ASN A 14 -5.92 6.09 -12.33
CA ASN A 14 -6.50 7.24 -11.65
C ASN A 14 -7.98 6.93 -11.31
N PRO A 15 -8.42 7.01 -10.05
CA PRO A 15 -9.85 7.10 -9.74
C PRO A 15 -10.46 8.48 -10.10
N TRP A 16 -9.74 9.33 -10.83
CA TRP A 16 -10.11 10.73 -11.11
C TRP A 16 -10.50 11.02 -12.57
N LEU A 17 -10.61 10.01 -13.43
CA LEU A 17 -10.98 10.20 -14.85
C LEU A 17 -12.39 9.64 -15.12
N ALA A 18 -13.40 10.32 -14.58
CA ALA A 18 -14.77 10.26 -15.10
C ALA A 18 -15.11 11.63 -15.72
N SER A 19 -15.39 11.61 -17.03
CA SER A 19 -15.68 12.75 -17.92
C SER A 19 -16.81 13.67 -17.44
N PRO A 20 -16.82 14.95 -17.86
CA PRO A 20 -17.61 15.98 -17.20
C PRO A 20 -19.06 15.99 -17.69
N THR A 21 -19.99 15.52 -16.86
CA THR A 21 -21.41 15.90 -17.01
C THR A 21 -21.71 17.13 -16.17
N ARG A 22 -21.91 18.26 -16.85
CA ARG A 22 -22.31 19.56 -16.31
C ARG A 22 -23.56 19.41 -15.43
N LYS A 23 -23.42 19.48 -14.10
CA LYS A 23 -24.53 19.73 -13.18
C LYS A 23 -24.42 21.15 -12.65
N THR A 24 -25.36 21.99 -13.07
CA THR A 24 -25.64 23.27 -12.43
C THR A 24 -26.37 22.99 -11.12
N ASN A 25 -25.64 22.94 -10.01
CA ASN A 25 -26.22 23.11 -8.69
C ASN A 25 -25.26 23.98 -7.89
N ASN A 26 -25.75 25.15 -7.51
CA ASN A 26 -25.04 26.16 -6.76
C ASN A 26 -24.86 25.64 -5.32
N ASP A 27 -23.87 24.77 -5.12
CA ASP A 27 -23.52 24.26 -3.80
C ASP A 27 -22.47 25.19 -3.16
N ILE A 28 -23.00 26.04 -2.28
CA ILE A 28 -22.32 27.08 -1.52
C ILE A 28 -21.27 26.52 -0.54
N THR A 29 -21.14 25.19 -0.42
CA THR A 29 -20.11 24.51 0.37
C THR A 29 -18.69 24.67 -0.18
N SER A 30 -18.55 25.19 -1.40
CA SER A 30 -17.27 25.49 -2.07
C SER A 30 -16.76 26.93 -1.85
N ILE A 31 -17.57 27.80 -1.26
CA ILE A 31 -17.12 29.14 -0.87
C ILE A 31 -16.44 29.00 0.50
N ALA A 32 -15.11 28.98 0.51
CA ALA A 32 -14.31 29.00 1.74
C ALA A 32 -14.58 30.30 2.53
N ILE A 33 -15.63 30.29 3.33
CA ILE A 33 -15.96 31.32 4.32
C ILE A 33 -15.30 30.87 5.63
N ASN A 34 -14.62 31.79 6.30
CA ASN A 34 -13.77 31.61 7.49
C ASN A 34 -14.46 30.98 8.74
N ASN A 35 -15.66 30.43 8.60
CA ASN A 35 -16.45 29.79 9.65
C ASN A 35 -16.91 28.35 9.29
N GLY A 36 -16.56 27.83 8.12
CA GLY A 36 -16.71 26.41 7.78
C GLY A 36 -15.38 25.70 7.97
N ARG A 37 -15.33 24.61 8.75
CA ARG A 37 -14.10 23.84 8.98
C ARG A 37 -13.58 23.23 7.66
N VAL A 38 -12.79 23.99 6.92
CA VAL A 38 -12.04 23.50 5.76
C VAL A 38 -11.00 22.51 6.30
N LYS A 39 -11.25 21.21 6.14
CA LYS A 39 -10.24 20.18 6.40
C LYS A 39 -9.22 20.21 5.25
N CYS A 40 -8.32 21.19 5.27
CA CYS A 40 -7.34 21.41 4.20
C CYS A 40 -6.16 20.44 4.20
N MET A 41 -5.98 19.66 5.28
CA MET A 41 -4.88 18.70 5.39
C MET A 41 -5.37 17.43 6.09
N HIS A 42 -5.11 16.28 5.47
CA HIS A 42 -5.29 14.98 6.10
C HIS A 42 -4.04 14.64 6.90
N VAL A 43 -4.23 14.08 8.10
CA VAL A 43 -3.14 13.58 8.94
C VAL A 43 -3.04 12.08 8.73
N TRP A 44 -1.85 11.59 8.38
CA TRP A 44 -1.60 10.16 8.28
C TRP A 44 -1.68 9.51 9.67
N GLN A 45 -2.29 8.34 9.75
CA GLN A 45 -2.42 7.63 11.02
C GLN A 45 -1.04 7.06 11.42
N PRO A 46 -0.50 7.41 12.60
CA PRO A 46 0.79 6.87 13.06
C PRO A 46 0.66 5.43 13.58
N ILE A 47 -0.56 4.88 13.58
CA ILE A 47 -0.91 3.54 14.03
C ILE A 47 -1.34 2.75 12.80
N GLY A 48 -0.80 1.54 12.64
CA GLY A 48 -1.06 0.67 11.50
C GLY A 48 0.24 0.13 10.91
N LYS A 49 0.51 -1.15 11.13
CA LYS A 49 1.75 -1.77 10.67
C LYS A 49 1.65 -2.17 9.19
N LYS A 50 2.81 -2.36 8.54
CA LYS A 50 2.96 -2.62 7.11
C LYS A 50 3.85 -3.84 6.88
N PHE A 51 3.66 -4.49 5.72
CA PHE A 51 4.28 -5.76 5.36
C PHE A 51 5.01 -5.63 4.01
N GLU A 52 5.82 -4.58 3.86
CA GLU A 52 6.60 -4.30 2.64
C GLU A 52 5.71 -4.16 1.38
N THR A 53 6.13 -4.73 0.25
CA THR A 53 5.53 -4.59 -1.08
C THR A 53 4.03 -4.96 -1.07
N LEU A 54 3.21 -4.16 -1.78
CA LEU A 54 1.74 -4.27 -1.87
C LEU A 54 0.94 -3.88 -0.59
N SER A 55 1.56 -3.80 0.59
CA SER A 55 0.84 -3.56 1.87
C SER A 55 0.27 -2.14 2.10
N TYR A 56 0.52 -1.22 1.17
CA TYR A 56 -0.09 0.13 1.14
C TYR A 56 -1.32 0.23 0.24
N LEU A 57 -1.58 -0.80 -0.57
CA LEU A 57 -2.75 -0.90 -1.43
C LEU A 57 -3.95 -1.43 -0.61
N PRO A 58 -5.19 -1.31 -1.12
CA PRO A 58 -6.30 -2.09 -0.60
C PRO A 58 -5.99 -3.59 -0.62
N ASN A 59 -6.60 -4.34 0.29
CA ASN A 59 -6.43 -5.80 0.34
C ASN A 59 -6.75 -6.41 -1.03
N LEU A 60 -5.87 -7.28 -1.49
CA LEU A 60 -6.02 -7.98 -2.76
C LEU A 60 -7.14 -9.02 -2.64
N ASP A 61 -8.01 -9.05 -3.65
CA ASP A 61 -8.94 -10.16 -3.84
C ASP A 61 -8.22 -11.39 -4.42
N ASP A 62 -8.83 -12.57 -4.32
CA ASP A 62 -8.25 -13.84 -4.76
C ASP A 62 -7.81 -13.80 -6.23
N ALA A 63 -8.58 -13.12 -7.09
CA ALA A 63 -8.24 -12.93 -8.50
C ALA A 63 -7.01 -12.04 -8.72
N GLN A 64 -6.75 -11.08 -7.82
CA GLN A 64 -5.55 -10.24 -7.89
C GLN A 64 -4.35 -10.99 -7.34
N LEU A 65 -4.51 -11.74 -6.24
CA LEU A 65 -3.47 -12.61 -5.70
C LEU A 65 -2.98 -13.63 -6.74
N ALA A 66 -3.90 -14.23 -7.48
CA ALA A 66 -3.58 -15.15 -8.58
C ALA A 66 -2.72 -14.49 -9.68
N LYS A 67 -2.95 -13.21 -10.00
CA LYS A 67 -2.14 -12.47 -11.00
C LYS A 67 -0.72 -12.22 -10.53
N GLU A 68 -0.52 -11.95 -9.24
CA GLU A 68 0.82 -11.79 -8.67
C GLU A 68 1.60 -13.11 -8.72
N VAL A 69 0.94 -14.24 -8.43
CA VAL A 69 1.53 -15.58 -8.59
C VAL A 69 1.85 -15.87 -10.07
N GLU A 70 0.94 -15.55 -10.99
CA GLU A 70 1.18 -15.67 -12.43
C GLU A 70 2.39 -14.84 -12.88
N TYR A 71 2.54 -13.62 -12.35
CA TYR A 71 3.71 -12.78 -12.62
C TYR A 71 5.02 -13.45 -12.18
N LEU A 72 5.08 -14.07 -10.99
CA LEU A 72 6.26 -14.83 -10.56
C LEU A 72 6.59 -15.97 -11.54
N LEU A 73 5.57 -16.76 -11.91
CA LEU A 73 5.72 -17.90 -12.82
C LEU A 73 6.17 -17.49 -14.23
N ARG A 74 5.63 -16.38 -14.75
CA ARG A 74 6.01 -15.82 -16.06
C ARG A 74 7.46 -15.37 -16.12
N ASN A 75 8.04 -14.96 -14.99
CA ASN A 75 9.46 -14.60 -14.89
C ASN A 75 10.37 -15.81 -14.60
N GLY A 76 9.81 -17.02 -14.50
CA GLY A 76 10.56 -18.23 -14.16
C GLY A 76 11.01 -18.28 -12.70
N TRP A 77 10.36 -17.52 -11.81
CA TRP A 77 10.66 -17.53 -10.38
C TRP A 77 9.83 -18.60 -9.66
N ILE A 78 10.44 -19.29 -8.71
CA ILE A 78 9.80 -20.36 -7.94
C ILE A 78 9.09 -19.73 -6.72
N PRO A 79 7.76 -19.83 -6.61
CA PRO A 79 7.04 -19.28 -5.47
C PRO A 79 7.32 -20.09 -4.19
N CYS A 80 7.34 -19.41 -3.04
CA CYS A 80 7.49 -20.02 -1.71
C CYS A 80 6.51 -19.36 -0.74
N LEU A 81 5.96 -20.15 0.20
CA LEU A 81 5.13 -19.65 1.29
C LEU A 81 5.92 -19.67 2.60
N GLU A 82 5.85 -18.58 3.35
CA GLU A 82 6.46 -18.41 4.66
C GLU A 82 5.37 -17.94 5.65
N PHE A 83 5.45 -18.34 6.92
CA PHE A 83 4.53 -17.92 7.97
C PHE A 83 5.26 -17.77 9.31
N GLU A 84 4.77 -16.88 10.17
CA GLU A 84 5.36 -16.55 11.48
C GLU A 84 4.23 -16.45 12.53
N LEU A 85 4.44 -17.05 13.71
CA LEU A 85 3.41 -17.17 14.75
C LEU A 85 3.62 -16.22 15.94
N GLU A 86 4.84 -15.80 16.20
CA GLU A 86 5.24 -15.01 17.36
C GLU A 86 5.68 -13.59 16.98
N HIS A 87 6.57 -13.45 16.00
CA HIS A 87 7.27 -12.19 15.69
C HIS A 87 6.98 -11.64 14.29
N GLY A 88 5.73 -11.25 14.03
CA GLY A 88 5.32 -10.74 12.71
C GLY A 88 5.98 -9.42 12.23
N PHE A 89 6.92 -8.85 12.99
CA PHE A 89 7.67 -7.63 12.64
C PHE A 89 9.10 -7.73 13.10
N VAL A 90 10.00 -7.05 12.37
CA VAL A 90 11.41 -6.94 12.74
C VAL A 90 11.59 -6.31 14.12
N TYR A 91 12.52 -6.87 14.89
CA TYR A 91 12.90 -6.41 16.23
C TYR A 91 14.41 -6.53 16.44
N ARG A 92 14.91 -6.14 17.62
CA ARG A 92 16.35 -6.14 17.94
C ARG A 92 16.60 -6.61 19.37
N GLU A 93 16.90 -7.89 19.52
CA GLU A 93 17.20 -8.54 20.80
C GLU A 93 18.67 -8.99 20.85
N HIS A 94 19.14 -9.72 19.84
CA HIS A 94 20.41 -10.44 19.93
C HIS A 94 21.64 -9.62 19.51
N ASN A 95 21.47 -8.57 18.71
CA ASN A 95 22.54 -7.65 18.35
C ASN A 95 22.00 -6.27 17.92
N ARG A 96 22.85 -5.24 18.01
CA ARG A 96 22.54 -3.86 17.61
C ARG A 96 23.54 -3.24 16.63
N SER A 97 24.42 -4.04 16.04
CA SER A 97 25.33 -3.60 14.97
C SER A 97 24.59 -3.15 13.70
N PRO A 98 25.21 -2.35 12.83
CA PRO A 98 24.60 -1.93 11.56
C PRO A 98 24.10 -3.13 10.74
N ARG A 99 22.89 -3.01 10.18
CA ARG A 99 22.23 -4.03 9.31
C ARG A 99 21.80 -5.33 10.01
N TYR A 100 21.95 -5.44 11.34
CA TYR A 100 21.42 -6.57 12.11
C TYR A 100 20.02 -6.30 12.66
N TYR A 101 19.08 -7.19 12.32
CA TYR A 101 17.70 -7.23 12.81
C TYR A 101 17.24 -8.69 12.98
N ASP A 102 16.52 -8.94 14.06
CA ASP A 102 15.79 -10.18 14.34
C ASP A 102 14.41 -10.14 13.65
N GLY A 103 13.75 -11.30 13.47
CA GLY A 103 12.41 -11.39 12.86
C GLY A 103 12.35 -11.08 11.36
N ARG A 104 13.43 -11.36 10.60
CA ARG A 104 13.46 -11.22 9.13
C ARG A 104 13.22 -12.53 8.38
N TYR A 105 13.39 -13.65 9.09
CA TYR A 105 13.05 -15.00 8.68
C TYR A 105 11.82 -15.42 9.47
#